data_AF-A0A7K2WLK4-F1
#
_entry.id   AF-A0A7K2WLK4-F1
#
_cell.length_a   1.000
_cell.length_b   1.000
_cell.length_c   1.000
_cell.angle_alpha   90.00
_cell.angle_beta   90.00
_cell.angle_gamma   90.00
#
_symmetry.space_group_name_H-M   'P 1'
#
loop_
_entity.id
_entity.type
_entity.pdbx_description
1 polymer ?
#
loop_
_entity_poly.entity_id
_entity_poly.type
_entity_poly.pdbx_seq_one_letter_code
_entity_poly.pdbx_strand_id
1 'polypeptide(L)'
;MPFEEPFEDRIGHALRATGDAFEPADRSTLVDGGLARGRRTVARRRSAAVTGGVLALAVVGVGGAYGGGLLGGTGTGDTSLAVPALTASEAGVSGAELARILTGLLPDGKLSEVSARAAGTMPSAVVSGVFDDGKGPAAISVVLTHVGGKPAIPQTQCPDQVFVPYESCSGTELPDGSSLRIFQGFEGPDLKDGVKRWQATWRNGRFLVDATEYNAPAQKGAQVSRPEPPLDAKQLRGLVTSAEWSGPLRALPTAPPGKETGRPSTPSKSSEAAGGKGTGGSAATASGSVREIFLSLLPKKAKVLEQGGQADDYAYAVVDDGKGASFVQINVQPDMLDVADELYGEGATTLPDGTLLKTTKQPSEKGGKDAVMWTADTMRPDGLRVVVSALNAGEFRADATRKAPALSIAQLTRLATSEKWVTRR
;
A
#
# COMPACT_ATOMS: atom_id res chain seq x y z
N MET A 1 3.48 -50.61 37.55
CA MET A 1 4.35 -49.48 37.15
C MET A 1 3.46 -48.43 36.51
N PRO A 2 3.43 -47.19 37.01
CA PRO A 2 2.59 -46.16 36.41
C PRO A 2 3.23 -45.70 35.09
N PHE A 3 2.42 -45.56 34.04
CA PHE A 3 2.87 -44.97 32.78
C PHE A 3 3.10 -43.48 33.01
N GLU A 4 4.36 -43.04 32.91
CA GLU A 4 4.71 -41.62 32.90
C GLU A 4 4.10 -40.94 31.68
N GLU A 5 3.43 -39.80 31.90
CA GLU A 5 2.92 -38.98 30.79
C GLU A 5 4.07 -38.54 29.87
N PRO A 6 3.86 -38.58 28.54
CA PRO A 6 4.80 -38.04 27.56
C PRO A 6 5.22 -36.61 27.94
N PHE A 7 6.50 -36.31 27.74
CA PHE A 7 7.07 -34.99 28.04
C PHE A 7 6.30 -33.83 27.39
N GLU A 8 5.81 -34.05 26.16
CA GLU A 8 4.97 -33.11 25.40
C GLU A 8 3.67 -32.75 26.15
N ASP A 9 3.00 -33.74 26.76
CA ASP A 9 1.75 -33.54 27.48
C ASP A 9 1.97 -32.80 28.80
N ARG A 10 3.09 -33.10 29.49
CA ARG A 10 3.49 -32.37 30.71
C ARG A 10 3.80 -30.91 30.43
N ILE A 11 4.46 -30.60 29.30
CA ILE A 11 4.69 -29.22 28.89
C ILE A 11 3.38 -28.53 28.57
N GLY A 12 2.50 -29.18 27.80
CA GLY A 12 1.20 -28.63 27.45
C GLY A 12 0.34 -28.33 28.69
N HIS A 13 0.38 -29.20 29.68
CA HIS A 13 -0.34 -29.04 30.94
C HIS A 13 0.29 -27.96 31.84
N ALA A 14 1.62 -27.89 31.91
CA ALA A 14 2.32 -26.84 32.66
C ALA A 14 2.09 -25.44 32.05
N LEU A 15 2.07 -25.32 30.73
CA LEU A 15 1.79 -24.05 30.05
C LEU A 15 0.34 -23.61 30.25
N ARG A 16 -0.63 -24.53 30.17
CA ARG A 16 -2.05 -24.22 30.47
C ARG A 16 -2.25 -23.82 31.93
N ALA A 17 -1.70 -24.57 32.88
CA ALA A 17 -1.80 -24.23 34.30
C ALA A 17 -1.13 -22.89 34.65
N THR A 18 -0.02 -22.56 33.98
CA THR A 18 0.65 -21.26 34.16
C THR A 18 -0.16 -20.11 33.54
N GLY A 19 -0.81 -20.35 32.40
CA GLY A 19 -1.69 -19.38 31.75
C GLY A 19 -2.97 -19.11 32.56
N ASP A 20 -3.59 -20.16 33.10
CA ASP A 20 -4.83 -20.05 33.90
C ASP A 20 -4.59 -19.39 35.25
N ALA A 21 -3.38 -19.52 35.82
CA ALA A 21 -2.98 -18.86 37.06
C ALA A 21 -2.50 -17.40 36.86
N PHE A 22 -2.38 -16.93 35.62
CA PHE A 22 -1.91 -15.57 35.34
C PHE A 22 -3.06 -14.55 35.45
N GLU A 23 -3.28 -14.05 36.67
CA GLU A 23 -4.05 -12.83 36.90
C GLU A 23 -3.13 -11.65 37.20
N PRO A 24 -3.03 -10.64 36.32
CA PRO A 24 -2.26 -9.46 36.64
C PRO A 24 -2.90 -8.70 37.81
N ALA A 25 -2.10 -8.45 38.85
CA ALA A 25 -2.54 -7.78 40.07
C ALA A 25 -3.13 -6.38 39.83
N ASP A 26 -2.80 -5.73 38.71
CA ASP A 26 -3.35 -4.42 38.36
C ASP A 26 -3.57 -4.26 36.85
N ARG A 27 -4.72 -4.72 36.38
CA ARG A 27 -5.12 -4.67 34.97
C ARG A 27 -5.13 -3.23 34.43
N SER A 28 -5.40 -2.23 35.29
CA SER A 28 -5.40 -0.82 34.91
C SER A 28 -4.00 -0.35 34.49
N THR A 29 -2.96 -0.68 35.26
CA THR A 29 -1.57 -0.34 34.93
C THR A 29 -1.05 -1.01 33.65
N LEU A 30 -1.54 -2.22 33.33
CA LEU A 30 -1.23 -2.89 32.06
C LEU A 30 -1.94 -2.25 30.87
N VAL A 31 -3.18 -1.81 31.06
CA VAL A 31 -3.95 -1.07 30.04
C VAL A 31 -3.32 0.30 29.83
N ASP A 32 -3.00 1.03 30.89
CA ASP A 32 -2.36 2.35 30.82
C ASP A 32 -0.94 2.27 30.27
N GLY A 33 -0.15 1.27 30.70
CA GLY A 33 1.15 0.97 30.14
C GLY A 33 1.07 0.51 28.67
N GLY A 34 0.02 -0.22 28.30
CA GLY A 34 -0.30 -0.64 26.93
C GLY A 34 -0.72 0.53 26.05
N LEU A 35 -1.53 1.45 26.56
CA LEU A 35 -1.94 2.70 25.91
C LEU A 35 -0.76 3.66 25.77
N ALA A 36 0.07 3.82 26.79
CA ALA A 36 1.28 4.64 26.74
C ALA A 36 2.30 4.05 25.75
N ARG A 37 2.51 2.73 25.76
CA ARG A 37 3.35 2.05 24.76
C ARG A 37 2.74 2.13 23.37
N GLY A 38 1.42 2.03 23.24
CA GLY A 38 0.68 2.17 21.99
C GLY A 38 0.84 3.57 21.40
N ARG A 39 0.61 4.61 22.22
CA ARG A 39 0.85 6.02 21.89
C ARG A 39 2.30 6.26 21.52
N ARG A 40 3.27 5.78 22.30
CA ARG A 40 4.71 5.84 21.95
C ARG A 40 5.05 5.09 20.67
N THR A 41 4.41 3.96 20.37
CA THR A 41 4.66 3.20 19.14
C THR A 41 4.05 3.92 17.93
N VAL A 42 2.86 4.52 18.08
CA VAL A 42 2.23 5.36 17.06
C VAL A 42 3.03 6.64 16.86
N ALA A 43 3.47 7.29 17.93
CA ALA A 43 4.38 8.43 17.94
C ALA A 43 5.69 8.11 17.23
N ARG A 44 6.34 6.98 17.55
CA ARG A 44 7.56 6.52 16.86
C ARG A 44 7.33 6.19 15.40
N ARG A 45 6.15 5.65 15.04
CA ARG A 45 5.77 5.44 13.63
C ARG A 45 5.47 6.76 12.93
N ARG A 46 4.89 7.73 13.63
CA ARG A 46 4.60 9.08 13.13
C ARG A 46 5.84 9.97 13.08
N SER A 47 6.86 9.72 13.91
CA SER A 47 8.16 10.40 13.88
C SER A 47 9.12 9.75 12.90
N ALA A 48 9.10 8.43 12.74
CA ALA A 48 9.73 7.74 11.61
C ALA A 48 9.02 8.05 10.27
N ALA A 49 7.77 8.52 10.29
CA ALA A 49 7.08 9.04 9.10
C ALA A 49 7.48 10.49 8.76
N VAL A 50 8.21 11.20 9.62
CA VAL A 50 8.63 12.60 9.41
C VAL A 50 9.81 12.71 8.42
N THR A 51 10.43 11.59 8.05
CA THR A 51 11.36 11.50 6.90
C THR A 51 10.72 10.98 5.60
N GLY A 52 9.40 11.13 5.44
CA GLY A 52 8.73 10.85 4.16
C GLY A 52 8.31 9.39 4.00
N GLY A 53 7.39 8.96 4.86
CA GLY A 53 6.77 7.64 4.76
C GLY A 53 5.33 7.72 4.31
N VAL A 54 5.06 7.66 3.00
CA VAL A 54 3.85 6.96 2.56
C VAL A 54 4.09 5.49 2.90
N LEU A 55 3.35 4.96 3.87
CA LEU A 55 3.33 3.53 4.18
C LEU A 55 2.77 2.76 2.97
N ALA A 56 3.62 2.52 1.97
CA ALA A 56 3.36 1.51 0.97
C ALA A 56 3.53 0.14 1.67
N LEU A 57 2.40 -0.48 2.01
CA LEU A 57 2.37 -1.88 2.43
C LEU A 57 2.83 -2.73 1.24
N ALA A 58 4.14 -2.96 1.14
CA ALA A 58 4.68 -4.05 0.34
C ALA A 58 4.34 -5.35 1.09
N VAL A 59 3.30 -6.05 0.64
CA VAL A 59 3.07 -7.44 1.03
C VAL A 59 4.22 -8.25 0.44
N VAL A 60 5.24 -8.51 1.26
CA VAL A 60 6.17 -9.60 0.99
C VAL A 60 5.39 -10.89 1.19
N GLY A 61 4.89 -11.45 0.10
CA GLY A 61 4.57 -12.87 0.06
C GLY A 61 5.89 -13.63 0.27
N VAL A 62 6.08 -14.18 1.47
CA VAL A 62 7.09 -15.22 1.70
C VAL A 62 6.61 -16.45 0.94
N GLY A 63 7.14 -16.62 -0.27
CA GLY A 63 6.95 -17.80 -1.10
C GLY A 63 8.31 -18.35 -1.49
N GLY A 64 9.05 -18.86 -0.51
CA GLY A 64 10.36 -19.46 -0.69
C GLY A 64 10.49 -20.76 0.08
N ALA A 65 9.63 -21.73 -0.22
CA ALA A 65 9.87 -23.12 0.16
C ALA A 65 10.61 -23.80 -1.01
N TYR A 66 11.91 -23.54 -1.13
CA TYR A 66 12.79 -24.48 -1.82
C TYR A 66 13.11 -25.60 -0.83
N GLY A 67 12.26 -26.63 -0.82
CA GLY A 67 12.65 -27.94 -0.36
C GLY A 67 13.50 -28.60 -1.44
N GLY A 68 14.82 -28.47 -1.32
CA GLY A 68 15.79 -29.20 -2.13
C GLY A 68 16.81 -29.82 -1.19
N GLY A 69 16.61 -31.09 -0.83
CA GLY A 69 17.49 -31.83 0.06
C GLY A 69 18.90 -31.94 -0.51
N LEU A 70 19.89 -31.64 0.33
CA LEU A 70 21.26 -32.05 0.14
C LEU A 70 21.71 -32.83 1.39
N LEU A 71 21.26 -34.08 1.48
CA LEU A 71 22.05 -35.15 2.09
C LEU A 71 21.81 -36.40 1.24
N GLY A 72 22.75 -36.65 0.32
CA GLY A 72 22.90 -37.95 -0.30
C GLY A 72 23.32 -38.95 0.76
N GLY A 73 22.38 -39.81 1.15
CA GLY A 73 22.64 -41.04 1.88
C GLY A 73 22.15 -42.20 1.02
N THR A 74 23.08 -42.99 0.52
CA THR A 74 22.87 -44.19 -0.29
C THR A 74 21.99 -45.21 0.42
N GLY A 75 20.89 -45.64 -0.21
CA GLY A 75 20.05 -46.72 0.31
C GLY A 75 19.05 -47.19 -0.75
N THR A 76 19.40 -48.27 -1.42
CA THR A 76 18.54 -49.06 -2.31
C THR A 76 17.32 -49.61 -1.57
N GLY A 77 16.13 -49.49 -2.15
CA GLY A 77 14.93 -50.17 -1.64
C GLY A 77 13.68 -49.84 -2.46
N ASP A 78 13.29 -50.75 -3.33
CA ASP A 78 11.98 -50.79 -3.98
C ASP A 78 10.84 -50.66 -2.96
N THR A 79 9.90 -49.76 -3.21
CA THR A 79 8.51 -49.97 -2.80
C THR A 79 7.57 -49.11 -3.64
N SER A 80 6.95 -49.76 -4.63
CA SER A 80 5.75 -49.29 -5.31
C SER A 80 4.61 -49.16 -4.30
N LEU A 81 4.05 -47.96 -4.15
CA LEU A 81 2.79 -47.73 -3.45
C LEU A 81 1.86 -46.91 -4.35
N ALA A 82 0.71 -47.51 -4.60
CA ALA A 82 -0.33 -47.05 -5.50
C ALA A 82 -0.78 -45.61 -5.21
N VAL A 83 -0.98 -44.84 -6.29
CA VAL A 83 -1.64 -43.53 -6.28
C VAL A 83 -3.11 -43.75 -5.92
N PRO A 84 -3.63 -43.19 -4.81
CA PRO A 84 -5.07 -43.19 -4.59
C PRO A 84 -5.72 -42.32 -5.65
N ALA A 85 -6.69 -42.90 -6.37
CA ALA A 85 -7.54 -42.21 -7.30
C ALA A 85 -8.21 -40.99 -6.62
N LEU A 86 -8.30 -39.92 -7.40
CA LEU A 86 -8.99 -38.67 -7.13
C LEU A 86 -10.35 -38.92 -6.47
N THR A 87 -10.43 -38.70 -5.16
CA THR A 87 -11.72 -38.39 -4.53
C THR A 87 -11.94 -36.89 -4.70
N ALA A 88 -12.80 -36.57 -5.67
CA ALA A 88 -13.36 -35.23 -5.81
C ALA A 88 -14.11 -34.91 -4.51
N SER A 89 -13.59 -33.95 -3.76
CA SER A 89 -14.34 -33.31 -2.68
C SER A 89 -15.19 -32.18 -3.26
N GLU A 90 -16.42 -32.11 -2.75
CA GLU A 90 -17.58 -31.40 -3.25
C GLU A 90 -17.41 -29.86 -3.33
N ALA A 91 -17.99 -29.27 -4.38
CA ALA A 91 -18.41 -27.86 -4.51
C ALA A 91 -17.35 -26.73 -4.32
N GLY A 92 -16.08 -26.97 -4.61
CA GLY A 92 -15.04 -25.93 -4.68
C GLY A 92 -14.64 -25.56 -6.10
N VAL A 93 -14.17 -24.33 -6.32
CA VAL A 93 -13.52 -23.92 -7.58
C VAL A 93 -12.35 -24.84 -7.88
N SER A 94 -12.37 -25.59 -8.99
CA SER A 94 -11.24 -26.49 -9.29
C SER A 94 -10.07 -25.71 -9.90
N GLY A 95 -8.83 -26.05 -9.52
CA GLY A 95 -7.64 -25.42 -10.10
C GLY A 95 -7.54 -25.64 -11.62
N ALA A 96 -7.99 -26.80 -12.10
CA ALA A 96 -8.04 -27.13 -13.53
C ALA A 96 -9.04 -26.24 -14.29
N GLU A 97 -10.18 -25.90 -13.70
CA GLU A 97 -11.14 -24.96 -14.29
C GLU A 97 -10.53 -23.56 -14.43
N LEU A 98 -9.84 -23.06 -13.41
CA LEU A 98 -9.18 -21.75 -13.47
C LEU A 98 -8.08 -21.72 -14.55
N ALA A 99 -7.28 -22.78 -14.63
CA ALA A 99 -6.25 -22.94 -15.66
C ALA A 99 -6.86 -22.92 -17.08
N ARG A 100 -7.96 -23.67 -17.28
CA ARG A 100 -8.68 -23.71 -18.56
C ARG A 100 -9.24 -22.34 -18.94
N ILE A 101 -9.88 -21.63 -18.00
CA ILE A 101 -10.44 -20.29 -18.25
C ILE A 101 -9.32 -19.32 -18.60
N LEU A 102 -8.23 -19.27 -17.82
CA LEU A 102 -7.10 -18.40 -18.13
C LEU A 102 -6.56 -18.69 -19.53
N THR A 103 -6.30 -19.97 -19.84
CA THR A 103 -5.77 -20.38 -21.15
C THR A 103 -6.68 -19.96 -22.31
N GLY A 104 -8.00 -20.09 -22.15
CA GLY A 104 -8.97 -19.71 -23.18
C GLY A 104 -9.18 -18.19 -23.32
N LEU A 105 -8.80 -17.39 -22.33
CA LEU A 105 -8.89 -15.92 -22.37
C LEU A 105 -7.60 -15.24 -22.85
N LEU A 106 -6.49 -15.99 -22.91
CA LEU A 106 -5.23 -15.49 -23.46
C LEU A 106 -5.27 -15.50 -24.99
N PRO A 107 -4.55 -14.58 -25.65
CA PRO A 107 -4.37 -14.61 -27.10
C PRO A 107 -3.54 -15.83 -27.53
N ASP A 108 -3.35 -15.97 -28.84
CA ASP A 108 -2.51 -17.04 -29.42
C ASP A 108 -1.13 -17.09 -28.75
N GLY A 109 -0.80 -18.24 -28.19
CA GLY A 109 0.43 -18.46 -27.44
C GLY A 109 0.35 -19.73 -26.60
N LYS A 110 1.40 -19.97 -25.82
CA LYS A 110 1.50 -21.13 -24.92
C LYS A 110 1.56 -20.67 -23.48
N LEU A 111 0.66 -21.19 -22.65
CA LEU A 111 0.74 -21.07 -21.20
C LEU A 111 1.39 -22.33 -20.62
N SER A 112 2.50 -22.17 -19.91
CA SER A 112 3.25 -23.22 -19.21
C SER A 112 3.36 -22.94 -17.71
N GLU A 113 3.88 -23.90 -16.96
CA GLU A 113 4.11 -23.79 -15.50
C GLU A 113 2.86 -23.34 -14.74
N VAL A 114 1.71 -23.85 -15.18
CA VAL A 114 0.42 -23.43 -14.64
C VAL A 114 0.29 -23.91 -13.20
N SER A 115 0.07 -22.96 -12.31
CA SER A 115 -0.25 -23.20 -10.91
C SER A 115 -1.61 -22.56 -10.63
N ALA A 116 -2.48 -23.32 -9.97
CA ALA A 116 -3.78 -22.81 -9.57
C ALA A 116 -4.06 -23.25 -8.13
N ARG A 117 -4.47 -22.28 -7.30
CA ARG A 117 -4.93 -22.53 -5.94
C ARG A 117 -6.43 -22.20 -5.88
N ALA A 118 -7.21 -23.25 -5.71
CA ALA A 118 -8.63 -23.20 -5.46
C ALA A 118 -8.97 -22.38 -4.20
N ALA A 119 -10.21 -21.91 -4.13
CA ALA A 119 -10.76 -21.33 -2.92
C ALA A 119 -10.83 -22.38 -1.82
N GLY A 120 -10.11 -22.12 -0.72
CA GLY A 120 -10.18 -22.92 0.51
C GLY A 120 -11.03 -22.18 1.55
N THR A 121 -10.55 -22.07 2.78
CA THR A 121 -11.16 -21.20 3.81
C THR A 121 -11.00 -19.70 3.54
N MET A 122 -10.10 -19.33 2.64
CA MET A 122 -9.89 -17.94 2.21
C MET A 122 -10.89 -17.56 1.11
N PRO A 123 -11.44 -16.33 1.11
CA PRO A 123 -12.40 -15.87 0.11
C PRO A 123 -11.71 -15.50 -1.23
N SER A 124 -10.69 -16.27 -1.63
CA SER A 124 -9.93 -16.01 -2.85
C SER A 124 -9.42 -17.29 -3.52
N ALA A 125 -9.33 -17.22 -4.84
CA ALA A 125 -8.70 -18.20 -5.71
C ALA A 125 -7.64 -17.51 -6.58
N VAL A 126 -6.61 -18.24 -6.99
CA VAL A 126 -5.53 -17.71 -7.84
C VAL A 126 -5.15 -18.72 -8.91
N VAL A 127 -4.82 -18.21 -10.09
CA VAL A 127 -4.21 -18.97 -11.18
C VAL A 127 -3.05 -18.16 -11.76
N SER A 128 -1.94 -18.82 -12.07
CA SER A 128 -0.77 -18.20 -12.64
C SER A 128 -0.05 -19.15 -13.60
N GLY A 129 0.77 -18.59 -14.47
CA GLY A 129 1.66 -19.36 -15.33
C GLY A 129 2.62 -18.46 -16.09
N VAL A 130 3.42 -19.06 -16.95
CA VAL A 130 4.33 -18.38 -17.87
C VAL A 130 3.72 -18.44 -19.27
N PHE A 131 3.35 -17.28 -19.82
CA PHE A 131 2.78 -17.15 -21.15
C PHE A 131 3.85 -16.72 -22.16
N ASP A 132 3.88 -17.39 -23.31
CA ASP A 132 4.76 -17.06 -24.42
C ASP A 132 3.96 -17.03 -25.73
N ASP A 133 3.86 -15.84 -26.32
CA ASP A 133 3.25 -15.52 -27.62
C ASP A 133 4.27 -15.58 -28.78
N GLY A 134 5.45 -16.15 -28.54
CA GLY A 134 6.58 -16.20 -29.48
C GLY A 134 7.51 -14.99 -29.38
N LYS A 135 7.23 -14.02 -28.50
CA LYS A 135 8.09 -12.84 -28.25
C LYS A 135 8.88 -12.93 -26.96
N GLY A 136 8.77 -14.05 -26.25
CA GLY A 136 9.50 -14.32 -25.01
C GLY A 136 8.56 -14.53 -23.81
N PRO A 137 8.99 -15.34 -22.84
CA PRO A 137 8.16 -15.82 -21.75
C PRO A 137 7.86 -14.72 -20.72
N ALA A 138 6.62 -14.64 -20.26
CA ALA A 138 6.13 -13.64 -19.32
C ALA A 138 5.26 -14.27 -18.24
N ALA A 139 5.51 -13.95 -16.98
CA ALA A 139 4.64 -14.37 -15.88
C ALA A 139 3.31 -13.63 -15.97
N ILE A 140 2.22 -14.37 -15.85
CA ILE A 140 0.86 -13.86 -15.74
C ILE A 140 0.15 -14.52 -14.56
N SER A 141 -0.66 -13.76 -13.85
CA SER A 141 -1.46 -14.23 -12.73
C SER A 141 -2.81 -13.54 -12.68
N VAL A 142 -3.84 -14.27 -12.24
CA VAL A 142 -5.18 -13.75 -12.00
C VAL A 142 -5.62 -14.18 -10.61
N VAL A 143 -6.05 -13.21 -9.81
CA VAL A 143 -6.58 -13.40 -8.45
C VAL A 143 -8.06 -13.02 -8.45
N LEU A 144 -8.90 -13.96 -8.01
CA LEU A 144 -10.33 -13.79 -7.84
C LEU A 144 -10.61 -13.68 -6.34
N THR A 145 -11.36 -12.66 -5.94
CA THR A 145 -11.66 -12.42 -4.52
C THR A 145 -13.14 -12.09 -4.32
N HIS A 146 -13.78 -12.71 -3.33
CA HIS A 146 -15.07 -12.27 -2.81
C HIS A 146 -14.83 -11.12 -1.84
N VAL A 147 -15.36 -9.94 -2.15
CA VAL A 147 -15.18 -8.70 -1.38
C VAL A 147 -16.53 -8.19 -0.90
N GLY A 148 -16.57 -7.63 0.31
CA GLY A 148 -17.74 -6.92 0.84
C GLY A 148 -17.39 -5.45 1.11
N GLY A 149 -18.39 -4.57 1.05
CA GLY A 149 -18.23 -3.16 1.43
C GLY A 149 -17.35 -2.32 0.49
N LYS A 150 -17.10 -1.08 0.92
CA LYS A 150 -16.12 -0.19 0.28
C LYS A 150 -14.74 -0.56 0.82
N PRO A 151 -13.72 -0.82 -0.03
CA PRO A 151 -12.40 -1.16 0.47
C PRO A 151 -11.79 0.06 1.18
N ALA A 152 -11.01 -0.18 2.23
CA ALA A 152 -10.27 0.86 2.94
C ALA A 152 -9.27 1.61 2.02
N ILE A 153 -8.77 0.93 0.99
CA ILE A 153 -7.91 1.51 -0.06
C ILE A 153 -8.65 1.38 -1.40
N PRO A 154 -8.80 2.45 -2.19
CA PRO A 154 -9.46 2.38 -3.50
C PRO A 154 -8.61 1.59 -4.51
N GLN A 155 -8.80 0.28 -4.59
CA GLN A 155 -8.01 -0.63 -5.45
C GLN A 155 -8.16 -0.33 -6.96
N THR A 156 -9.19 0.42 -7.33
CA THR A 156 -9.49 0.79 -8.72
C THR A 156 -9.19 2.26 -9.04
N GLN A 157 -8.55 2.99 -8.13
CA GLN A 157 -8.01 4.33 -8.42
C GLN A 157 -6.54 4.25 -8.81
N CYS A 158 -6.12 5.11 -9.73
CA CYS A 158 -4.71 5.23 -10.08
C CYS A 158 -3.93 5.76 -8.87
N PRO A 159 -2.75 5.16 -8.58
CA PRO A 159 -1.86 5.74 -7.59
C PRO A 159 -1.41 7.12 -8.07
N ASP A 160 -0.98 7.93 -7.12
CA ASP A 160 -0.46 9.24 -7.42
C ASP A 160 0.96 9.12 -8.02
N GLN A 161 1.18 9.73 -9.17
CA GLN A 161 2.39 9.55 -9.98
C GLN A 161 3.65 10.08 -9.29
N VAL A 162 3.49 11.03 -8.36
CA VAL A 162 4.59 11.58 -7.57
C VAL A 162 5.19 10.53 -6.62
N PHE A 163 4.40 9.56 -6.16
CA PHE A 163 4.85 8.49 -5.26
C PHE A 163 5.10 7.16 -5.98
N VAL A 164 4.33 6.91 -7.05
CA VAL A 164 4.41 5.68 -7.84
C VAL A 164 4.58 6.08 -9.30
N PRO A 165 5.82 6.15 -9.81
CA PRO A 165 6.05 6.36 -11.23
C PRO A 165 5.39 5.24 -12.05
N TYR A 166 4.69 5.61 -13.11
CA TYR A 166 4.09 4.68 -14.06
C TYR A 166 4.09 5.27 -15.47
N GLU A 167 3.95 4.41 -16.47
CA GLU A 167 3.88 4.81 -17.88
C GLU A 167 2.47 5.27 -18.25
N SER A 168 1.45 4.52 -17.80
CA SER A 168 0.05 4.85 -18.00
C SER A 168 -0.81 4.27 -16.89
N CYS A 169 -1.83 5.01 -16.47
CA CYS A 169 -2.87 4.47 -15.60
C CYS A 169 -4.23 5.09 -15.95
N SER A 170 -5.25 4.24 -16.03
CA SER A 170 -6.64 4.67 -16.19
C SER A 170 -7.53 4.02 -15.14
N GLY A 171 -8.44 4.80 -14.56
CA GLY A 171 -9.52 4.34 -13.70
C GLY A 171 -10.85 4.75 -14.33
N THR A 172 -11.74 3.78 -14.55
CA THR A 172 -13.02 4.00 -15.26
C THR A 172 -14.15 3.31 -14.52
N GLU A 173 -15.29 3.98 -14.41
CA GLU A 173 -16.56 3.34 -14.03
C GLU A 173 -17.24 2.81 -15.31
N LEU A 174 -17.57 1.53 -15.30
CA LEU A 174 -18.22 0.85 -16.42
C LEU A 174 -19.75 1.07 -16.36
N PRO A 175 -20.48 0.90 -17.49
CA PRO A 175 -21.93 1.14 -17.52
C PRO A 175 -22.77 0.29 -16.55
N ASP A 176 -22.23 -0.82 -16.07
CA ASP A 176 -22.84 -1.70 -15.07
C ASP A 176 -22.57 -1.25 -13.61
N GLY A 177 -21.93 -0.10 -13.41
CA GLY A 177 -21.54 0.46 -12.11
C GLY A 177 -20.31 -0.23 -11.49
N SER A 178 -19.66 -1.14 -12.22
CA SER A 178 -18.38 -1.70 -11.78
C SER A 178 -17.23 -0.73 -12.05
N SER A 179 -16.13 -0.89 -11.31
CA SER A 179 -14.94 -0.06 -11.45
C SER A 179 -13.79 -0.88 -12.05
N LEU A 180 -13.06 -0.28 -12.98
CA LEU A 180 -11.92 -0.89 -13.66
C LEU A 180 -10.72 0.03 -13.56
N ARG A 181 -9.57 -0.51 -13.17
CA ARG A 181 -8.26 0.13 -13.29
C ARG A 181 -7.37 -0.66 -14.22
N ILE A 182 -6.64 0.04 -15.09
CA ILE A 182 -5.54 -0.53 -15.87
C ILE A 182 -4.31 0.31 -15.56
N PHE A 183 -3.26 -0.34 -15.10
CA PHE A 183 -1.99 0.24 -14.71
C PHE A 183 -0.86 -0.39 -15.52
N GLN A 184 -0.01 0.45 -16.10
CA GLN A 184 1.17 0.05 -16.84
C GLN A 184 2.37 0.80 -16.26
N GLY A 185 3.30 0.07 -15.65
CA GLY A 185 4.47 0.65 -15.02
C GLY A 185 5.48 -0.41 -14.63
N PHE A 186 6.03 -0.27 -13.43
CA PHE A 186 7.17 -1.07 -12.97
C PHE A 186 6.81 -1.84 -11.70
N GLU A 187 7.48 -2.97 -11.47
CA GLU A 187 7.28 -3.77 -10.26
C GLU A 187 7.75 -3.02 -9.00
N GLY A 188 8.82 -2.24 -9.11
CA GLY A 188 9.33 -1.37 -8.05
C GLY A 188 9.36 0.09 -8.48
N PRO A 189 9.16 1.04 -7.55
CA PRO A 189 9.18 2.48 -7.87
C PRO A 189 10.57 2.98 -8.31
N ASP A 190 11.62 2.22 -7.98
CA ASP A 190 13.03 2.58 -8.27
C ASP A 190 13.55 1.95 -9.58
N LEU A 191 12.70 1.25 -10.33
CA LEU A 191 13.10 0.36 -11.42
C LEU A 191 12.62 0.84 -12.80
N LYS A 192 12.89 2.10 -13.17
CA LYS A 192 12.51 2.66 -14.49
C LYS A 192 13.10 1.88 -15.68
N ASP A 193 14.19 1.15 -15.47
CA ASP A 193 14.82 0.25 -16.46
C ASP A 193 14.69 -1.26 -16.10
N GLY A 194 13.82 -1.59 -15.14
CA GLY A 194 13.68 -2.95 -14.60
C GLY A 194 12.46 -3.71 -15.10
N VAL A 195 12.04 -4.72 -14.31
CA VAL A 195 10.86 -5.54 -14.63
C VAL A 195 9.62 -4.65 -14.69
N LYS A 196 9.01 -4.58 -15.87
CA LYS A 196 7.72 -3.92 -16.08
C LYS A 196 6.61 -4.79 -15.52
N ARG A 197 5.60 -4.15 -14.96
CA ARG A 197 4.38 -4.77 -14.47
C ARG A 197 3.18 -4.06 -15.06
N TRP A 198 2.35 -4.82 -15.78
CA TRP A 198 1.04 -4.36 -16.19
C TRP A 198 -0.03 -5.08 -15.37
N GLN A 199 -1.06 -4.34 -14.98
CA GLN A 199 -2.08 -4.82 -14.05
C GLN A 199 -3.45 -4.28 -14.45
N ALA A 200 -4.46 -5.14 -14.45
CA ALA A 200 -5.85 -4.73 -14.49
C ALA A 200 -6.60 -5.20 -13.25
N THR A 201 -7.37 -4.30 -12.65
CA THR A 201 -8.18 -4.59 -11.47
C THR A 201 -9.63 -4.23 -11.79
N TRP A 202 -10.51 -5.23 -11.85
CA TRP A 202 -11.95 -5.04 -11.96
C TRP A 202 -12.62 -5.33 -10.62
N ARG A 203 -13.57 -4.50 -10.22
CA ARG A 203 -14.33 -4.65 -8.99
C ARG A 203 -15.78 -4.26 -9.18
N ASN A 204 -16.68 -5.10 -8.68
CA ASN A 204 -18.07 -4.73 -8.43
C ASN A 204 -18.39 -4.75 -6.93
N GLY A 205 -19.65 -4.57 -6.55
CA GLY A 205 -20.06 -4.56 -5.14
C GLY A 205 -19.83 -5.85 -4.35
N ARG A 206 -19.42 -6.96 -5.00
CA ARG A 206 -19.26 -8.29 -4.37
C ARG A 206 -17.95 -9.01 -4.71
N PHE A 207 -17.31 -8.67 -5.83
CA PHE A 207 -16.19 -9.41 -6.37
C PHE A 207 -15.10 -8.48 -6.87
N LEU A 208 -13.87 -8.96 -6.78
CA LEU A 208 -12.69 -8.34 -7.37
C LEU A 208 -11.93 -9.39 -8.20
N VAL A 209 -11.52 -8.99 -9.40
CA VAL A 209 -10.63 -9.75 -10.28
C VAL A 209 -9.41 -8.89 -10.56
N ASP A 210 -8.23 -9.38 -10.21
CA ASP A 210 -6.95 -8.71 -10.43
C ASP A 210 -6.07 -9.57 -11.33
N ALA A 211 -5.72 -9.06 -12.50
CA ALA A 211 -4.75 -9.68 -13.40
C ALA A 211 -3.45 -8.88 -13.36
N THR A 212 -2.33 -9.57 -13.16
CA THR A 212 -0.99 -8.98 -13.17
C THR A 212 -0.08 -9.78 -14.09
N GLU A 213 0.67 -9.08 -14.93
CA GLU A 213 1.67 -9.65 -15.83
C GLU A 213 3.00 -8.88 -15.80
N TYR A 214 4.07 -9.55 -16.18
CA TYR A 214 5.42 -9.02 -16.21
C TYR A 214 6.06 -9.20 -17.59
N ASN A 215 7.06 -8.38 -17.91
CA ASN A 215 7.89 -8.55 -19.11
C ASN A 215 9.04 -9.57 -18.90
N ALA A 216 8.90 -10.44 -17.90
CA ALA A 216 9.86 -11.44 -17.47
C ALA A 216 9.10 -12.71 -17.03
N PRO A 217 9.72 -13.91 -17.07
CA PRO A 217 9.05 -15.15 -16.69
C PRO A 217 8.75 -15.26 -15.18
N ALA A 218 9.22 -14.32 -14.36
CA ALA A 218 8.87 -14.23 -12.94
C ALA A 218 8.97 -12.77 -12.45
N GLN A 219 8.24 -12.45 -11.38
CA GLN A 219 8.29 -11.14 -10.70
C GLN A 219 9.70 -10.80 -10.17
N LYS A 220 10.44 -11.81 -9.66
CA LYS A 220 11.77 -11.65 -9.05
C LYS A 220 12.73 -12.70 -9.56
N GLY A 221 14.02 -12.34 -9.60
CA GLY A 221 15.12 -13.26 -9.89
C GLY A 221 15.23 -13.71 -11.35
N ALA A 222 14.22 -13.45 -12.19
CA ALA A 222 14.26 -13.69 -13.61
C ALA A 222 14.81 -12.48 -14.38
N GLN A 223 15.52 -12.74 -15.47
CA GLN A 223 15.91 -11.71 -16.42
C GLN A 223 14.70 -11.27 -17.25
N VAL A 224 14.69 -9.99 -17.64
CA VAL A 224 13.73 -9.44 -18.59
C VAL A 224 13.88 -10.20 -19.92
N SER A 225 12.76 -10.73 -20.42
CA SER A 225 12.71 -11.56 -21.64
C SER A 225 12.18 -10.80 -22.85
N ARG A 226 11.45 -9.70 -22.61
CA ARG A 226 10.77 -8.90 -23.63
C ARG A 226 10.65 -7.43 -23.20
N PRO A 227 10.48 -6.47 -24.13
CA PRO A 227 10.37 -5.05 -23.77
C PRO A 227 9.14 -4.72 -22.91
N GLU A 228 8.01 -5.34 -23.21
CA GLU A 228 6.71 -5.07 -22.58
C GLU A 228 5.98 -6.38 -22.26
N PRO A 229 5.15 -6.42 -21.19
CA PRO A 229 4.26 -7.55 -20.92
C PRO A 229 3.35 -7.90 -22.12
N PRO A 230 2.86 -9.16 -22.20
CA PRO A 230 2.21 -9.67 -23.40
C PRO A 230 0.82 -9.10 -23.73
N LEU A 231 0.02 -8.71 -22.74
CA LEU A 231 -1.36 -8.28 -22.98
C LEU A 231 -1.49 -6.76 -23.09
N ASP A 232 -2.06 -6.24 -24.17
CA ASP A 232 -2.39 -4.82 -24.23
C ASP A 232 -3.53 -4.44 -23.26
N ALA A 233 -3.79 -3.14 -23.09
CA ALA A 233 -4.85 -2.64 -22.21
C ALA A 233 -6.26 -3.20 -22.55
N LYS A 234 -6.55 -3.47 -23.82
CA LYS A 234 -7.85 -4.01 -24.25
C LYS A 234 -7.96 -5.49 -23.88
N GLN A 235 -6.88 -6.25 -24.06
CA GLN A 235 -6.78 -7.66 -23.67
C GLN A 235 -6.85 -7.82 -22.15
N LEU A 236 -6.14 -6.98 -21.39
CA LEU A 236 -6.23 -6.93 -19.93
C LEU A 236 -7.66 -6.64 -19.45
N ARG A 237 -8.34 -5.66 -20.06
CA ARG A 237 -9.77 -5.39 -19.79
C ARG A 237 -10.62 -6.64 -20.07
N GLY A 238 -10.44 -7.27 -21.22
CA GLY A 238 -11.17 -8.48 -21.60
C GLY A 238 -10.95 -9.62 -20.59
N LEU A 239 -9.72 -9.81 -20.14
CA LEU A 239 -9.35 -10.83 -19.15
C LEU A 239 -10.09 -10.62 -17.83
N VAL A 240 -10.06 -9.42 -17.24
CA VAL A 240 -10.64 -9.19 -15.90
C VAL A 240 -12.15 -9.00 -15.90
N THR A 241 -12.76 -8.67 -17.04
CA THR A 241 -14.21 -8.47 -17.18
C THR A 241 -14.93 -9.68 -17.78
N SER A 242 -14.22 -10.77 -18.07
CA SER A 242 -14.79 -11.95 -18.75
C SER A 242 -15.88 -12.63 -17.92
N ALA A 243 -17.00 -12.95 -18.57
CA ALA A 243 -18.10 -13.69 -17.98
C ALA A 243 -17.71 -15.14 -17.58
N GLU A 244 -16.65 -15.69 -18.17
CA GLU A 244 -16.11 -17.03 -17.82
C GLU A 244 -15.74 -17.13 -16.34
N TRP A 245 -15.36 -16.02 -15.70
CA TRP A 245 -15.06 -16.00 -14.25
C TRP A 245 -16.28 -16.11 -13.35
N SER A 246 -17.50 -15.98 -13.88
CA SER A 246 -18.72 -15.91 -13.08
C SER A 246 -18.98 -17.17 -12.27
N GLY A 247 -18.67 -18.35 -12.83
CA GLY A 247 -18.77 -19.63 -12.13
C GLY A 247 -17.83 -19.67 -10.92
N PRO A 248 -16.51 -19.55 -11.14
CA PRO A 248 -15.52 -19.48 -10.06
C PRO A 248 -15.81 -18.42 -8.99
N LEU A 249 -16.20 -17.20 -9.39
CA LEU A 249 -16.51 -16.12 -8.45
C LEU A 249 -17.66 -16.47 -7.51
N ARG A 250 -18.74 -17.08 -8.03
CA ARG A 250 -19.90 -17.47 -7.20
C ARG A 250 -19.61 -18.62 -6.24
N ALA A 251 -18.62 -19.44 -6.54
CA ALA A 251 -18.19 -20.54 -5.68
C ALA A 251 -17.18 -20.11 -4.61
N LEU A 252 -16.70 -18.86 -4.62
CA LEU A 252 -15.86 -18.34 -3.54
C LEU A 252 -16.67 -18.25 -2.24
N PRO A 253 -16.10 -18.67 -1.08
CA PRO A 253 -16.71 -18.42 0.21
C PRO A 253 -16.95 -16.94 0.43
N THR A 254 -18.05 -16.61 1.10
CA THR A 254 -18.29 -15.25 1.58
C THR A 254 -17.20 -14.86 2.57
N ALA A 255 -16.66 -13.65 2.43
CA ALA A 255 -15.75 -13.11 3.42
C ALA A 255 -16.49 -13.03 4.78
N PRO A 256 -15.91 -13.52 5.89
CA PRO A 256 -16.55 -13.43 7.19
C PRO A 256 -16.84 -11.95 7.54
N PRO A 257 -18.05 -11.60 8.02
CA PRO A 257 -18.32 -10.25 8.49
C PRO A 257 -17.36 -9.92 9.63
N GLY A 258 -16.57 -8.85 9.47
CA GLY A 258 -15.58 -8.42 10.47
C GLY A 258 -14.16 -8.98 10.32
N LYS A 259 -13.91 -9.84 9.32
CA LYS A 259 -12.55 -10.10 8.82
C LYS A 259 -12.49 -9.70 7.36
N GLU A 260 -12.50 -8.39 7.14
CA GLU A 260 -11.73 -7.87 6.02
C GLU A 260 -10.31 -8.46 6.17
N THR A 261 -9.69 -8.85 5.07
CA THR A 261 -8.25 -9.10 5.07
C THR A 261 -7.43 -7.82 5.28
N GLY A 262 -8.08 -6.71 5.67
CA GLY A 262 -7.52 -5.63 6.46
C GLY A 262 -7.72 -5.87 7.96
N ARG A 263 -6.60 -5.81 8.69
CA ARG A 263 -6.47 -5.79 10.17
C ARG A 263 -7.64 -5.08 10.91
N PRO A 264 -7.98 -5.47 12.16
CA PRO A 264 -9.13 -4.93 12.89
C PRO A 264 -9.04 -3.41 13.02
N SER A 265 -10.06 -2.71 12.54
CA SER A 265 -10.27 -1.28 12.78
C SER A 265 -11.44 -1.14 13.74
N THR A 266 -11.17 -0.68 14.95
CA THR A 266 -12.20 -0.16 15.86
C THR A 266 -12.98 0.97 15.18
N PRO A 267 -14.30 1.08 15.41
CA PRO A 267 -15.17 1.95 14.63
C PRO A 267 -14.94 3.42 15.03
N SER A 268 -14.36 4.21 14.13
CA SER A 268 -14.46 5.67 14.22
C SER A 268 -15.57 6.14 13.30
N LYS A 269 -16.65 6.63 13.91
CA LYS A 269 -17.77 7.26 13.20
C LYS A 269 -17.26 8.55 12.54
N SER A 270 -17.17 8.55 11.22
CA SER A 270 -17.09 9.78 10.43
C SER A 270 -17.92 9.59 9.16
N SER A 271 -18.87 10.50 9.00
CA SER A 271 -19.95 10.56 8.03
C SER A 271 -19.49 10.49 6.57
N GLU A 272 -20.32 9.87 5.74
CA GLU A 272 -20.31 9.92 4.29
C GLU A 272 -20.23 11.35 3.75
N ALA A 273 -19.42 11.56 2.71
CA ALA A 273 -19.70 12.55 1.67
C ALA A 273 -19.23 12.01 0.32
N ALA A 274 -20.20 11.80 -0.56
CA ALA A 274 -20.04 11.33 -1.92
C ALA A 274 -19.35 12.39 -2.81
N GLY A 275 -18.66 11.92 -3.85
CA GLY A 275 -18.17 12.78 -4.92
C GLY A 275 -19.32 13.33 -5.76
N GLY A 276 -19.11 14.53 -6.31
CA GLY A 276 -19.99 15.10 -7.33
C GLY A 276 -19.69 16.57 -7.60
N LYS A 277 -19.14 16.86 -8.79
CA LYS A 277 -19.12 18.20 -9.38
C LYS A 277 -20.57 18.70 -9.52
N GLY A 278 -20.87 19.87 -8.98
CA GLY A 278 -22.13 20.58 -9.20
C GLY A 278 -22.01 22.02 -8.74
N THR A 279 -22.07 22.95 -9.68
CA THR A 279 -22.19 24.38 -9.46
C THR A 279 -23.48 24.72 -8.73
N GLY A 280 -23.40 25.40 -7.58
CA GLY A 280 -24.56 25.96 -6.87
C GLY A 280 -24.14 26.48 -5.51
N GLY A 281 -24.08 27.80 -5.35
CA GLY A 281 -23.65 28.43 -4.10
C GLY A 281 -24.68 28.31 -2.98
N SER A 282 -24.19 28.13 -1.76
CA SER A 282 -24.78 28.71 -0.56
C SER A 282 -23.77 28.76 0.59
N ALA A 283 -23.84 29.86 1.33
CA ALA A 283 -22.99 30.41 2.38
C ALA A 283 -22.30 29.46 3.40
N ALA A 284 -20.98 29.59 3.45
CA ALA A 284 -20.13 29.86 4.63
C ALA A 284 -20.28 29.07 5.94
N THR A 285 -19.41 28.07 6.10
CA THR A 285 -18.52 27.98 7.29
C THR A 285 -17.16 27.48 6.80
N ALA A 286 -16.15 28.35 6.82
CA ALA A 286 -14.88 28.14 6.14
C ALA A 286 -13.89 27.29 6.97
N SER A 287 -14.06 25.97 6.95
CA SER A 287 -13.00 25.02 7.27
C SER A 287 -12.42 24.48 5.96
N GLY A 288 -11.44 25.19 5.38
CA GLY A 288 -10.77 24.71 4.17
C GLY A 288 -10.00 23.42 4.45
N SER A 289 -10.01 22.48 3.50
CA SER A 289 -9.19 21.27 3.59
C SER A 289 -7.70 21.63 3.76
N VAL A 290 -6.87 20.78 4.39
CA VAL A 290 -5.42 21.05 4.56
C VAL A 290 -4.77 21.43 3.22
N ARG A 291 -5.19 20.77 2.15
CA ARG A 291 -4.77 21.07 0.78
C ARG A 291 -5.12 22.50 0.36
N GLU A 292 -6.35 22.96 0.57
CA GLU A 292 -6.76 24.32 0.19
C GLU A 292 -5.95 25.39 0.94
N ILE A 293 -5.78 25.23 2.25
CA ILE A 293 -5.00 26.16 3.05
C ILE A 293 -3.54 26.15 2.58
N PHE A 294 -2.95 24.95 2.41
CA PHE A 294 -1.59 24.76 1.93
C PHE A 294 -1.34 25.48 0.60
N LEU A 295 -2.19 25.23 -0.40
CA LEU A 295 -2.07 25.85 -1.72
C LEU A 295 -2.23 27.37 -1.65
N SER A 296 -3.11 27.88 -0.76
CA SER A 296 -3.28 29.32 -0.55
C SER A 296 -2.07 30.01 0.09
N LEU A 297 -1.18 29.24 0.72
CA LEU A 297 0.03 29.72 1.40
C LEU A 297 1.29 29.58 0.54
N LEU A 298 1.21 28.90 -0.61
CA LEU A 298 2.33 28.78 -1.53
C LEU A 298 2.75 30.18 -2.05
N PRO A 299 4.06 30.41 -2.30
CA PRO A 299 4.53 31.67 -2.85
C PRO A 299 3.87 31.99 -4.19
N LYS A 300 3.37 33.23 -4.39
CA LYS A 300 2.65 33.64 -5.61
C LYS A 300 3.41 33.42 -6.93
N LYS A 301 4.75 33.38 -6.88
CA LYS A 301 5.61 33.17 -8.06
C LYS A 301 5.83 31.69 -8.38
N ALA A 302 5.43 30.78 -7.50
CA ALA A 302 5.58 29.35 -7.68
C ALA A 302 4.35 28.81 -8.42
N LYS A 303 4.55 28.31 -9.64
CA LYS A 303 3.50 27.65 -10.42
C LYS A 303 3.28 26.24 -9.85
N VAL A 304 2.03 25.90 -9.54
CA VAL A 304 1.67 24.52 -9.16
C VAL A 304 1.54 23.70 -10.45
N LEU A 305 2.37 22.67 -10.59
CA LEU A 305 2.37 21.73 -11.71
C LEU A 305 1.46 20.53 -11.41
N GLU A 306 1.51 20.04 -10.18
CA GLU A 306 0.75 18.89 -9.69
C GLU A 306 0.45 19.10 -8.20
N GLN A 307 -0.62 18.48 -7.72
CA GLN A 307 -1.05 18.59 -6.33
C GLN A 307 -1.87 17.37 -5.92
N GLY A 308 -1.76 17.01 -4.64
CA GLY A 308 -2.51 15.90 -4.09
C GLY A 308 -2.56 15.96 -2.56
N GLY A 309 -3.06 14.89 -1.97
CA GLY A 309 -3.45 14.82 -0.57
C GLY A 309 -4.73 14.02 -0.44
N GLN A 310 -4.60 12.76 -0.04
CA GLN A 310 -5.72 11.83 0.10
C GLN A 310 -6.27 11.77 1.53
N ALA A 311 -5.57 12.39 2.49
CA ALA A 311 -5.91 12.40 3.91
C ALA A 311 -6.10 13.84 4.41
N ASP A 312 -6.95 14.01 5.41
CA ASP A 312 -7.31 15.32 5.96
C ASP A 312 -6.14 16.03 6.65
N ASP A 313 -5.05 15.32 6.96
CA ASP A 313 -3.85 15.83 7.63
C ASP A 313 -2.64 15.97 6.70
N TYR A 314 -2.79 15.66 5.41
CA TYR A 314 -1.67 15.64 4.45
C TYR A 314 -2.03 16.30 3.12
N ALA A 315 -1.09 17.07 2.59
CA ALA A 315 -1.15 17.53 1.21
C ALA A 315 0.26 17.66 0.62
N TYR A 316 0.33 17.72 -0.70
CA TYR A 316 1.55 18.07 -1.41
C TYR A 316 1.25 18.88 -2.67
N ALA A 317 2.27 19.56 -3.17
CA ALA A 317 2.29 20.22 -4.46
C ALA A 317 3.68 20.10 -5.09
N VAL A 318 3.73 19.83 -6.39
CA VAL A 318 4.93 20.02 -7.19
C VAL A 318 4.90 21.43 -7.73
N VAL A 319 5.88 22.24 -7.34
CA VAL A 319 5.95 23.66 -7.71
C VAL A 319 7.15 23.97 -8.60
N ASP A 320 7.01 24.97 -9.45
CA ASP A 320 8.09 25.50 -10.29
C ASP A 320 8.22 27.01 -10.10
N ASP A 321 9.39 27.45 -9.66
CA ASP A 321 9.77 28.86 -9.47
C ASP A 321 10.49 29.44 -10.71
N GLY A 322 10.42 28.76 -11.86
CA GLY A 322 11.13 29.06 -13.09
C GLY A 322 12.50 28.39 -13.20
N LYS A 323 12.87 27.53 -12.24
CA LYS A 323 14.13 26.78 -12.21
C LYS A 323 13.92 25.26 -12.22
N GLY A 324 12.70 24.82 -12.50
CA GLY A 324 12.32 23.41 -12.58
C GLY A 324 11.50 22.93 -11.38
N ALA A 325 10.87 21.78 -11.54
CA ALA A 325 9.97 21.19 -10.56
C ALA A 325 10.64 20.91 -9.19
N SER A 326 9.89 21.14 -8.12
CA SER A 326 10.26 20.90 -6.74
C SER A 326 9.04 20.43 -5.97
N PHE A 327 9.12 19.23 -5.41
CA PHE A 327 8.07 18.65 -4.58
C PHE A 327 8.04 19.32 -3.20
N VAL A 328 6.87 19.70 -2.73
CA VAL A 328 6.63 20.29 -1.41
C VAL A 328 5.47 19.55 -0.76
N GLN A 329 5.67 19.06 0.46
CA GLN A 329 4.64 18.35 1.22
C GLN A 329 4.40 19.02 2.57
N ILE A 330 3.21 18.75 3.12
CA ILE A 330 2.81 19.22 4.44
C ILE A 330 2.05 18.14 5.22
N ASN A 331 2.35 18.02 6.50
CA ASN A 331 1.57 17.26 7.48
C ASN A 331 1.07 18.21 8.58
N VAL A 332 -0.23 18.14 8.88
CA VAL A 332 -0.91 18.96 9.91
C VAL A 332 -1.53 18.03 10.95
N GLN A 333 -0.85 17.87 12.08
CA GLN A 333 -1.16 16.87 13.10
C GLN A 333 -1.62 17.56 14.40
N PRO A 334 -2.90 17.43 14.80
CA PRO A 334 -3.35 17.89 16.10
C PRO A 334 -2.86 16.98 17.23
N ASP A 335 -2.92 17.48 18.47
CA ASP A 335 -2.71 16.72 19.71
C ASP A 335 -1.33 16.04 19.85
N MET A 336 -0.27 16.71 19.41
CA MET A 336 1.09 16.14 19.38
C MET A 336 1.99 16.55 20.57
N LEU A 337 1.45 17.15 21.64
CA LEU A 337 2.26 17.59 22.80
C LEU A 337 2.96 16.44 23.52
N ASP A 338 2.43 15.23 23.46
CA ASP A 338 2.99 14.05 24.14
C ASP A 338 4.35 13.61 23.60
N VAL A 339 4.75 14.12 22.43
CA VAL A 339 6.02 13.81 21.76
C VAL A 339 6.92 15.04 21.58
N ALA A 340 6.57 16.18 22.20
CA ALA A 340 7.30 17.42 22.04
C ALA A 340 8.80 17.26 22.36
N ASP A 341 9.12 16.64 23.51
CA ASP A 341 10.50 16.45 23.96
C ASP A 341 11.32 15.56 23.01
N GLU A 342 10.69 14.52 22.43
CA GLU A 342 11.35 13.62 21.49
C GLU A 342 11.68 14.32 20.16
N LEU A 343 10.82 15.23 19.71
CA LEU A 343 10.95 15.91 18.42
C LEU A 343 11.81 17.18 18.49
N TYR A 344 11.65 17.96 19.57
CA TYR A 344 12.19 19.31 19.75
C TYR A 344 13.16 19.40 20.93
N GLY A 345 13.96 18.35 21.15
CA GLY A 345 15.11 18.40 22.06
C GLY A 345 16.21 19.35 21.59
N GLU A 346 17.48 18.93 21.66
CA GLU A 346 18.60 19.79 21.26
C GLU A 346 18.48 20.27 19.79
N GLY A 347 18.67 21.58 19.59
CA GLY A 347 18.63 22.23 18.27
C GLY A 347 17.25 22.75 17.84
N ALA A 348 16.22 22.68 18.69
CA ALA A 348 14.97 23.40 18.48
C ALA A 348 15.06 24.85 19.00
N THR A 349 14.35 25.75 18.33
CA THR A 349 14.21 27.16 18.71
C THR A 349 12.77 27.42 19.12
N THR A 350 12.56 28.12 20.22
CA THR A 350 11.22 28.61 20.60
C THR A 350 10.99 29.98 19.98
N LEU A 351 9.91 30.11 19.20
CA LEU A 351 9.47 31.37 18.61
C LEU A 351 8.75 32.25 19.66
N PRO A 352 8.57 33.57 19.40
CA PRO A 352 7.96 34.48 20.37
C PRO A 352 6.54 34.12 20.83
N ASP A 353 5.79 33.38 20.02
CA ASP A 353 4.44 32.89 20.31
C ASP A 353 4.44 31.55 21.09
N GLY A 354 5.61 31.06 21.49
CA GLY A 354 5.79 29.77 22.15
C GLY A 354 5.85 28.57 21.21
N THR A 355 5.77 28.78 19.89
CA THR A 355 5.90 27.70 18.90
C THR A 355 7.32 27.15 18.90
N LEU A 356 7.46 25.84 19.10
CA LEU A 356 8.73 25.13 18.90
C LEU A 356 8.99 24.99 17.41
N LEU A 357 10.21 25.28 16.97
CA LEU A 357 10.65 25.19 15.58
C LEU A 357 11.94 24.37 15.50
N LYS A 358 11.96 23.38 14.60
CA LYS A 358 13.17 22.67 14.20
C LYS A 358 13.29 22.70 12.69
N THR A 359 14.45 23.13 12.19
CA THR A 359 14.73 23.18 10.75
C THR A 359 15.85 22.24 10.39
N THR A 360 15.70 21.48 9.32
CA THR A 360 16.73 20.54 8.84
C THR A 360 16.97 20.70 7.35
N LYS A 361 18.24 20.48 6.94
CA LYS A 361 18.66 20.33 5.55
C LYS A 361 19.53 19.08 5.49
N GLN A 362 19.07 18.07 4.80
CA GLN A 362 19.75 16.78 4.76
C GLN A 362 19.57 16.11 3.40
N PRO A 363 20.43 15.14 3.04
CA PRO A 363 20.13 14.22 1.95
C PRO A 363 18.73 13.62 2.10
N SER A 364 18.03 13.47 1.00
CA SER A 364 16.70 12.84 1.01
C SER A 364 16.87 11.34 1.25
N GLU A 365 16.21 10.80 2.29
CA GLU A 365 16.27 9.36 2.61
C GLU A 365 15.68 8.49 1.47
N LYS A 366 14.71 9.04 0.73
CA LYS A 366 13.99 8.33 -0.35
C LYS A 366 14.25 8.92 -1.73
N GLY A 367 14.94 10.05 -1.82
CA GLY A 367 15.26 10.67 -3.10
C GLY A 367 16.37 9.92 -3.82
N GLY A 368 16.50 10.18 -5.12
CA GLY A 368 17.58 9.66 -5.93
C GLY A 368 18.90 10.39 -5.68
N LYS A 369 19.82 10.29 -6.65
CA LYS A 369 21.13 10.90 -6.60
C LYS A 369 21.04 12.41 -6.34
N ASP A 370 21.87 12.89 -5.41
CA ASP A 370 22.01 14.30 -5.01
C ASP A 370 20.72 14.96 -4.49
N ALA A 371 19.68 14.17 -4.21
CA ALA A 371 18.42 14.67 -3.68
C ALA A 371 18.58 15.14 -2.23
N VAL A 372 18.06 16.32 -1.92
CA VAL A 372 18.06 16.92 -0.58
C VAL A 372 16.65 17.33 -0.16
N MET A 373 16.32 17.05 1.09
CA MET A 373 15.07 17.46 1.72
C MET A 373 15.33 18.57 2.73
N TRP A 374 14.61 19.68 2.58
CA TRP A 374 14.61 20.79 3.53
C TRP A 374 13.30 20.78 4.30
N THR A 375 13.34 20.84 5.63
CA THR A 375 12.15 20.73 6.46
C THR A 375 12.08 21.87 7.47
N ALA A 376 10.89 22.42 7.66
CA ALA A 376 10.50 23.19 8.82
C ALA A 376 9.44 22.41 9.60
N ASP A 377 9.76 22.00 10.81
CA ASP A 377 8.91 21.25 11.72
C ASP A 377 8.52 22.18 12.87
N THR A 378 7.23 22.38 13.09
CA THR A 378 6.72 23.31 14.11
C THR A 378 5.68 22.68 15.01
N MET A 379 5.69 23.02 16.29
CA MET A 379 4.68 22.62 17.25
C MET A 379 4.26 23.82 18.09
N ARG A 380 2.98 24.17 17.99
CA ARG A 380 2.38 25.24 18.78
C ARG A 380 2.15 24.80 20.23
N PRO A 381 1.99 25.75 21.18
CA PRO A 381 1.65 25.44 22.57
C PRO A 381 0.36 24.65 22.75
N ASP A 382 -0.54 24.69 21.77
CA ASP A 382 -1.81 23.95 21.76
C ASP A 382 -1.67 22.49 21.27
N GLY A 383 -0.47 22.07 20.87
CA GLY A 383 -0.23 20.72 20.35
C GLY A 383 -0.45 20.55 18.86
N LEU A 384 -0.82 21.61 18.12
CA LEU A 384 -0.87 21.54 16.68
C LEU A 384 0.56 21.53 16.12
N ARG A 385 0.92 20.40 15.51
CA ARG A 385 2.18 20.22 14.81
C ARG A 385 1.99 20.39 13.31
N VAL A 386 2.81 21.22 12.69
CA VAL A 386 2.84 21.41 11.23
C VAL A 386 4.26 21.17 10.73
N VAL A 387 4.40 20.19 9.83
CA VAL A 387 5.68 19.84 9.19
C VAL A 387 5.58 20.17 7.71
N VAL A 388 6.49 21.00 7.21
CA VAL A 388 6.57 21.33 5.78
C VAL A 388 7.94 20.95 5.27
N SER A 389 7.97 20.11 4.24
CA SER A 389 9.22 19.64 3.62
C SER A 389 9.24 19.95 2.13
N ALA A 390 10.42 20.24 1.59
CA ALA A 390 10.61 20.45 0.16
C ALA A 390 11.84 19.71 -0.37
N LEU A 391 11.66 19.08 -1.53
CA LEU A 391 12.67 18.31 -2.25
C LEU A 391 13.16 19.11 -3.46
N ASN A 392 14.43 18.99 -3.79
CA ASN A 392 15.05 19.56 -4.99
C ASN A 392 14.81 18.71 -6.27
N ALA A 393 13.71 17.98 -6.31
CA ALA A 393 13.24 17.17 -7.43
C ALA A 393 11.71 17.25 -7.49
N GLY A 394 11.12 16.99 -8.67
CA GLY A 394 9.67 17.01 -8.86
C GLY A 394 8.94 15.76 -8.38
N GLU A 395 9.63 14.62 -8.35
CA GLU A 395 9.10 13.31 -7.89
C GLU A 395 9.76 12.92 -6.57
N PHE A 396 9.05 12.19 -5.71
CA PHE A 396 9.51 11.86 -4.35
C PHE A 396 10.79 11.00 -4.33
N ARG A 397 10.99 10.16 -5.36
CA ARG A 397 12.12 9.21 -5.50
C ARG A 397 13.07 9.52 -6.65
N ALA A 398 12.99 10.70 -7.25
CA ALA A 398 13.85 11.06 -8.37
C ALA A 398 15.19 11.64 -7.93
N ASP A 399 16.16 11.55 -8.84
CA ASP A 399 17.40 12.32 -8.77
C ASP A 399 17.11 13.82 -8.71
N ALA A 400 18.04 14.57 -8.11
CA ALA A 400 17.97 16.01 -8.08
C ALA A 400 18.00 16.62 -9.49
N THR A 401 17.00 17.44 -9.81
CA THR A 401 16.97 18.25 -11.04
C THR A 401 17.51 19.66 -10.82
N ARG A 402 17.77 20.02 -9.56
CA ARG A 402 18.23 21.34 -9.11
C ARG A 402 19.04 21.21 -7.82
N LYS A 403 19.90 22.20 -7.52
CA LYS A 403 20.79 22.15 -6.33
C LYS A 403 20.07 22.30 -4.99
N ALA A 404 18.89 22.91 -4.98
CA ALA A 404 18.12 23.17 -3.78
C ALA A 404 16.61 23.21 -4.10
N PRO A 405 15.74 22.94 -3.11
CA PRO A 405 14.29 23.05 -3.29
C PRO A 405 13.85 24.46 -3.72
N ALA A 406 12.68 24.57 -4.35
CA ALA A 406 12.11 25.85 -4.78
C ALA A 406 11.74 26.75 -3.60
N LEU A 407 11.42 26.17 -2.45
CA LEU A 407 11.12 26.91 -1.22
C LEU A 407 12.33 26.89 -0.28
N SER A 408 12.74 28.09 0.15
CA SER A 408 13.74 28.28 1.21
C SER A 408 13.21 27.85 2.57
N ILE A 409 14.10 27.54 3.52
CA ILE A 409 13.73 27.27 4.93
C ILE A 409 12.83 28.38 5.48
N ALA A 410 13.13 29.66 5.21
CA ALA A 410 12.30 30.77 5.66
C ALA A 410 10.88 30.74 5.07
N GLN A 411 10.70 30.29 3.83
CA GLN A 411 9.38 30.08 3.24
C GLN A 411 8.68 28.88 3.89
N LEU A 412 9.36 27.75 4.08
CA LEU A 412 8.81 26.57 4.75
C LEU A 412 8.34 26.90 6.17
N THR A 413 9.14 27.64 6.94
CA THR A 413 8.76 28.11 8.28
C THR A 413 7.52 28.99 8.23
N ARG A 414 7.41 29.93 7.28
CA ARG A 414 6.20 30.76 7.13
C ARG A 414 4.96 29.95 6.79
N LEU A 415 5.10 28.90 5.98
CA LEU A 415 3.99 27.97 5.74
C LEU A 415 3.62 27.26 7.04
N ALA A 416 4.60 26.70 7.74
CA ALA A 416 4.39 25.92 8.96
C ALA A 416 3.74 26.72 10.09
N THR A 417 4.13 28.00 10.26
CA THR A 417 3.62 28.85 11.35
C THR A 417 2.35 29.63 11.02
N SER A 418 1.79 29.50 9.81
CA SER A 418 0.65 30.33 9.37
C SER A 418 -0.58 30.22 10.28
N GLU A 419 -1.14 31.36 10.68
CA GLU A 419 -2.38 31.42 11.48
C GLU A 419 -3.59 30.77 10.81
N LYS A 420 -3.57 30.60 9.48
CA LYS A 420 -4.63 29.88 8.74
C LYS A 420 -4.79 28.42 9.20
N TRP A 421 -3.79 27.84 9.87
CA TRP A 421 -3.93 26.51 10.47
C TRP A 421 -4.75 26.51 11.78
N VAL A 422 -4.87 27.66 12.46
CA VAL A 422 -5.64 27.79 13.72
C VAL A 422 -7.15 27.78 13.45
N THR A 423 -7.59 28.30 12.31
CA THR A 423 -9.02 28.40 11.93
C THR A 423 -9.69 27.06 11.61
N ARG A 424 -9.01 25.94 11.88
CA ARG A 424 -9.47 24.55 11.62
C ARG A 424 -9.97 23.83 12.89
N ARG A 425 -10.06 24.52 14.02
CA ARG A 425 -10.54 23.91 15.28
C ARG A 425 -12.06 23.73 15.30
#